data_AF-A0A4R2S2M0-F1
#
_entry.id   AF-A0A4R2S2M0-F1
#
_cell.length_a   1.000
_cell.length_b   1.000
_cell.length_c   1.000
_cell.angle_alpha   90.00
_cell.angle_beta   90.00
_cell.angle_gamma   90.00
#
_symmetry.space_group_name_H-M   'P 1'
#
loop_
_entity.id
_entity.type
_entity.pdbx_description
1 polymer ?
#
loop_
_entity_poly.entity_id
_entity_poly.type
_entity_poly.pdbx_seq_one_letter_code
_entity_poly.pdbx_strand_id
1 'polypeptide(L)'
;MIVFSIINSTFLLVQHKEGHWGFPKGGIEDGETELEAAWRELQEETQIACNGILNPNKYRFVEKYEFLSTKGERIKKDTIYYVAFTCDTQITLNHNELVDAKWMTLDEIESLSVFYSRNLLPPLYEIVHSEIVIKLDSSLKQVKFPISSTSIQGSKHAFSRIAPLFFLFDSLEVINTPGTIDTIAIRQLLTYSKQQKGSPISIPRSITDLSRSIINCIPALLALHPIITFHNPQGCQIGNRKIDLYLEVMREFGARWVTHPDGMVEVNACTLHPTSIYLPFPSFTGTSTALILASIAKGQTRIQNASIEPEILEMVEVLQNLGVDITFQSERNLIVQNSGVTTPVRWKLSEDRNVLITRALLALITGNEFVHTSQRSLYLAPFIDILERMNIPFSYTPHTLHIPPTSLQRLHPINIVCGHSPRACSDWHPLIAPLLCKINGESSIKDRVFEDRYRYIEQIQHVNPRFSYRTDNDQLWIQGNEKQSKVATDAQSLDLRSAAANIIALVGENSQTRVWGIQQLLRGYENILADLESVGINYVTFELSDSE
;
A
#
# COMPACT_ATOMS: atom_id res chain seq x y z
N MET A 1 -11.41 11.41 18.20
CA MET A 1 -10.09 11.04 17.64
C MET A 1 -9.42 12.28 17.05
N ILE A 2 -8.12 12.49 17.28
CA ILE A 2 -7.31 13.44 16.49
C ILE A 2 -6.66 12.63 15.37
N VAL A 3 -6.92 12.96 14.10
CA VAL A 3 -6.40 12.20 12.96
C VAL A 3 -5.41 13.05 12.17
N PHE A 4 -4.18 12.55 12.04
CA PHE A 4 -3.09 13.16 11.30
C PHE A 4 -2.91 12.50 9.91
N SER A 5 -2.93 13.30 8.84
CA SER A 5 -2.58 12.85 7.49
C SER A 5 -1.07 12.90 7.30
N ILE A 6 -0.44 11.72 7.15
CA ILE A 6 1.01 11.61 6.94
C ILE A 6 1.45 12.08 5.54
N ILE A 7 0.52 12.18 4.57
CA ILE A 7 0.83 12.59 3.21
C ILE A 7 0.97 14.12 3.14
N ASN A 8 0.03 14.85 3.77
CA ASN A 8 -0.08 16.29 3.63
C ASN A 8 0.33 17.06 4.89
N SER A 9 0.69 16.37 5.97
CA SER A 9 0.96 16.96 7.29
C SER A 9 -0.20 17.82 7.81
N THR A 10 -1.42 17.32 7.64
CA THR A 10 -2.67 18.02 8.02
C THR A 10 -3.46 17.21 9.04
N PHE A 11 -4.38 17.87 9.75
CA PHE A 11 -5.29 17.24 10.70
C PHE A 11 -6.74 17.31 10.22
N LEU A 12 -7.50 16.26 10.49
CA LEU A 12 -8.93 16.21 10.19
C LEU A 12 -9.72 17.01 11.22
N LEU A 13 -10.53 17.95 10.74
CA LEU A 13 -11.50 18.69 11.51
C LEU A 13 -12.90 18.50 10.91
N VAL A 14 -13.90 18.46 11.79
CA VAL A 14 -15.32 18.44 11.44
C VAL A 14 -15.96 19.74 11.90
N GLN A 15 -16.93 20.23 11.14
CA GLN A 15 -17.71 21.41 11.49
C GLN A 15 -19.11 20.99 11.94
N HIS A 16 -19.47 21.38 13.15
CA HIS A 16 -20.80 21.13 13.69
C HIS A 16 -21.80 22.20 13.21
N LYS A 17 -23.10 21.88 13.24
CA LYS A 17 -24.19 22.81 12.88
C LYS A 17 -24.17 24.14 13.62
N GLU A 18 -23.63 24.18 14.83
CA GLU A 18 -23.45 25.39 15.63
C GLU A 18 -22.32 26.29 15.11
N GLY A 19 -21.63 25.89 14.04
CA GLY A 19 -20.66 26.70 13.30
C GLY A 19 -19.21 26.57 13.76
N HIS A 20 -18.95 25.85 14.84
CA HIS A 20 -17.61 25.64 15.37
C HIS A 20 -16.92 24.41 14.75
N TRP A 21 -15.59 24.49 14.65
CA TRP A 21 -14.75 23.38 14.23
C TRP A 21 -14.24 22.61 15.44
N GLY A 22 -14.10 21.29 15.28
CA GLY A 22 -13.59 20.40 16.31
C GLY A 22 -12.99 19.14 15.70
N PHE A 23 -12.30 18.36 16.54
CA PHE A 23 -11.92 17.01 16.18
C PHE A 23 -13.12 16.06 16.29
N PRO A 24 -13.20 15.01 15.45
CA PRO A 24 -14.25 13.98 15.54
C PRO A 24 -14.41 13.45 16.97
N LYS A 25 -15.62 13.44 17.53
CA LYS A 25 -15.87 13.01 18.91
C LYS A 25 -17.35 12.74 19.19
N GLY A 26 -17.61 11.76 20.05
CA GLY A 26 -18.93 11.55 20.62
C GLY A 26 -18.92 10.80 21.95
N GLY A 27 -20.02 10.12 22.23
CA GLY A 27 -20.27 9.47 23.52
C GLY A 27 -19.64 8.09 23.61
N ILE A 28 -19.38 7.61 24.84
CA ILE A 28 -19.05 6.19 25.07
C ILE A 28 -20.37 5.44 25.20
N GLU A 29 -20.55 4.38 24.41
CA GLU A 29 -21.71 3.50 24.49
C GLU A 29 -21.51 2.33 25.47
N ASP A 30 -22.60 1.67 25.86
CA ASP A 30 -22.57 0.58 26.84
C ASP A 30 -21.70 -0.59 26.35
N GLY A 31 -20.63 -0.87 27.11
CA GLY A 31 -19.70 -1.96 26.82
C GLY A 31 -18.47 -1.57 26.01
N GLU A 32 -18.35 -0.32 25.58
CA GLU A 32 -17.18 0.20 24.86
C GLU A 32 -16.11 0.75 25.82
N THR A 33 -14.84 0.59 25.43
CA THR A 33 -13.72 1.36 25.97
C THR A 33 -13.66 2.77 25.38
N GLU A 34 -12.93 3.68 26.02
CA GLU A 34 -12.69 5.05 25.51
C GLU A 34 -12.11 5.06 24.09
N LEU A 35 -11.25 4.09 23.77
CA LEU A 35 -10.60 3.97 22.46
C LEU A 35 -11.55 3.43 21.38
N GLU A 36 -12.36 2.43 21.73
CA GLU A 36 -13.39 1.88 20.84
C GLU A 36 -14.42 2.95 20.47
N ALA A 37 -14.90 3.71 21.45
CA ALA A 37 -15.80 4.83 21.22
C ALA A 37 -15.15 5.89 20.30
N ALA A 38 -13.90 6.29 20.56
CA ALA A 38 -13.20 7.25 19.72
C ALA A 38 -13.03 6.78 18.26
N TRP A 39 -12.89 5.47 18.03
CA TRP A 39 -12.80 4.88 16.69
C TRP A 39 -14.16 4.81 16.00
N ARG A 40 -15.21 4.35 16.70
CA ARG A 40 -16.58 4.30 16.19
C ARG A 40 -17.05 5.68 15.75
N GLU A 41 -16.88 6.68 16.61
CA GLU A 41 -17.30 8.06 16.31
C GLU A 41 -16.59 8.63 15.07
N LEU A 42 -15.28 8.38 14.92
CA LEU A 42 -14.55 8.78 13.71
C LEU A 42 -15.16 8.14 12.45
N GLN A 43 -15.45 6.84 12.51
CA GLN A 43 -16.04 6.09 11.40
C GLN A 43 -17.44 6.60 11.08
N GLU A 44 -18.31 6.77 12.08
CA GLU A 44 -19.68 7.25 11.91
C GLU A 44 -19.73 8.68 11.33
N GLU A 45 -18.87 9.56 11.81
CA GLU A 45 -18.84 10.96 11.39
C GLU A 45 -18.24 11.15 9.98
N THR A 46 -17.15 10.45 9.68
CA THR A 46 -16.28 10.80 8.54
C THR A 46 -15.95 9.66 7.59
N GLN A 47 -16.24 8.41 7.98
CA GLN A 47 -15.85 7.18 7.29
C GLN A 47 -14.34 7.03 7.05
N ILE A 48 -13.50 7.81 7.75
CA ILE A 48 -12.05 7.76 7.63
C ILE A 48 -11.51 6.51 8.32
N ALA A 49 -10.86 5.64 7.55
CA ALA A 49 -10.02 4.57 8.08
C ALA A 49 -8.64 5.11 8.50
N CYS A 50 -8.19 4.74 9.70
CA CYS A 50 -6.84 5.04 10.16
C CYS A 50 -5.90 3.86 9.90
N ASN A 51 -4.64 4.17 9.54
CA ASN A 51 -3.61 3.14 9.37
C ASN A 51 -3.01 2.69 10.71
N GLY A 52 -3.11 3.52 11.76
CA GLY A 52 -2.64 3.19 13.10
C GLY A 52 -2.94 4.29 14.12
N ILE A 53 -2.71 3.96 15.39
CA ILE A 53 -2.86 4.86 16.54
C ILE A 53 -1.51 4.99 17.23
N LEU A 54 -1.07 6.22 17.49
CA LEU A 54 0.12 6.44 18.31
C LEU A 54 -0.11 5.88 19.72
N ASN A 55 0.94 5.38 20.36
CA ASN A 55 0.90 4.69 21.65
C ASN A 55 -0.09 5.37 22.62
N PRO A 56 -1.27 4.76 22.89
CA PRO A 56 -2.34 5.39 23.65
C PRO A 56 -1.96 5.74 25.09
N ASN A 57 -0.89 5.15 25.63
CA ASN A 57 -0.37 5.46 26.95
C ASN A 57 0.50 6.72 26.96
N LYS A 58 1.05 7.13 25.81
CA LYS A 58 1.91 8.31 25.65
C LYS A 58 1.17 9.47 24.97
N TYR A 59 0.36 9.19 23.95
CA TYR A 59 -0.33 10.17 23.11
C TYR A 59 -1.84 10.18 23.37
N ARG A 60 -2.20 10.52 24.61
CA ARG A 60 -3.58 10.70 25.07
C ARG A 60 -3.74 12.06 25.71
N PHE A 61 -4.70 12.84 25.22
CA PHE A 61 -4.98 14.19 25.73
C PHE A 61 -6.35 14.23 26.40
N VAL A 62 -6.46 15.00 27.48
CA VAL A 62 -7.71 15.21 28.20
C VAL A 62 -8.04 16.69 28.21
N GLU A 63 -9.19 17.03 27.65
CA GLU A 63 -9.75 18.38 27.68
C GLU A 63 -10.93 18.39 28.65
N LYS A 64 -10.91 19.30 29.63
CA LYS A 64 -11.99 19.45 30.61
C LYS A 64 -12.64 20.81 30.43
N TYR A 65 -13.94 20.83 30.22
CA TYR A 65 -14.70 22.07 30.10
C TYR A 65 -16.06 21.97 30.77
N GLU A 66 -16.58 23.12 31.18
CA GLU A 66 -17.91 23.24 31.77
C GLU A 66 -18.79 24.05 30.83
N PHE A 67 -20.01 23.58 30.58
CA PHE A 67 -21.01 24.33 29.83
C PHE A 67 -22.36 24.29 30.54
N LEU A 68 -23.22 25.26 30.22
CA LEU A 68 -24.58 25.32 30.72
C LEU A 68 -25.50 24.52 29.80
N SER A 69 -26.22 23.55 30.36
CA SER A 69 -27.25 22.81 29.64
C SER A 69 -28.41 23.72 29.23
N THR A 70 -29.26 23.28 28.32
CA THR A 70 -30.51 23.97 27.96
C THR A 70 -31.46 24.15 29.15
N LYS A 71 -31.22 23.44 30.27
CA LYS A 71 -31.95 23.57 31.54
C LYS A 71 -31.24 24.46 32.58
N GLY A 72 -30.13 25.10 32.21
CA GLY A 72 -29.36 25.99 33.10
C GLY A 72 -28.45 25.27 34.10
N GLU A 73 -28.27 23.95 33.95
CA GLU A 73 -27.39 23.16 34.82
C GLU A 73 -25.95 23.24 34.31
N ARG A 74 -24.96 23.38 35.22
CA ARG A 74 -23.54 23.28 34.85
C ARG A 74 -23.18 21.82 34.64
N ILE A 75 -22.90 21.46 33.40
CA ILE A 75 -22.40 20.13 33.02
C ILE A 75 -20.89 20.23 32.90
N LYS A 76 -20.18 19.37 33.65
CA LYS A 76 -18.76 19.14 33.45
C LYS A 76 -18.60 18.04 32.40
N LYS A 77 -17.80 18.30 31.38
CA LYS A 77 -17.49 17.32 30.34
C LYS A 77 -15.98 17.16 30.23
N ASP A 78 -15.55 15.92 30.37
CA ASP A 78 -14.18 15.49 30.09
C ASP A 78 -14.21 14.86 28.69
N THR A 79 -13.38 15.34 27.78
CA THR A 79 -13.20 14.78 26.44
C THR A 79 -11.80 14.22 26.33
N ILE A 80 -11.69 12.97 25.90
CA ILE A 80 -10.43 12.25 25.77
C ILE A 80 -10.13 12.11 24.28
N TYR A 81 -8.91 12.49 23.90
CA TYR A 81 -8.44 12.41 22.54
C TYR A 81 -7.26 11.44 22.45
N TYR A 82 -7.38 10.48 21.54
CA TYR A 82 -6.29 9.66 21.05
C TYR A 82 -5.80 10.21 19.72
N VAL A 83 -4.52 9.96 19.41
CA VAL A 83 -3.91 10.38 18.13
C VAL A 83 -3.80 9.19 17.20
N ALA A 84 -4.50 9.27 16.08
CA ALA A 84 -4.38 8.34 14.97
C ALA A 84 -3.70 9.00 13.77
N PHE A 85 -3.14 8.18 12.89
CA PHE A 85 -2.59 8.64 11.62
C PHE A 85 -3.20 7.86 10.47
N THR A 86 -3.27 8.53 9.32
CA THR A 86 -3.75 7.92 8.08
C THR A 86 -3.03 8.50 6.87
N CYS A 87 -2.99 7.73 5.79
CA CYS A 87 -2.71 8.23 4.47
C CYS A 87 -4.01 8.56 3.73
N ASP A 88 -5.13 7.93 4.07
CA ASP A 88 -6.43 8.15 3.43
C ASP A 88 -7.03 9.50 3.81
N THR A 89 -7.26 10.33 2.81
CA THR A 89 -7.82 11.67 2.97
C THR A 89 -9.23 11.82 2.40
N GLN A 90 -9.86 10.73 1.93
CA GLN A 90 -11.21 10.76 1.39
C GLN A 90 -12.26 10.80 2.49
N ILE A 91 -12.87 11.97 2.69
CA ILE A 91 -13.91 12.15 3.71
C ILE A 91 -15.29 11.89 3.09
N THR A 92 -16.10 11.08 3.76
CA THR A 92 -17.53 10.97 3.47
C THR A 92 -18.31 11.27 4.75
N LEU A 93 -18.97 12.42 4.79
CA LEU A 93 -19.80 12.79 5.93
C LEU A 93 -21.05 11.91 5.96
N ASN A 94 -21.27 11.22 7.08
CA ASN A 94 -22.41 10.34 7.27
C ASN A 94 -23.20 10.66 8.56
N HIS A 95 -22.94 11.81 9.17
CA HIS A 95 -23.57 12.23 10.41
C HIS A 95 -24.35 13.53 10.25
N ASN A 96 -25.63 13.49 10.61
CA ASN A 96 -26.57 14.58 10.38
C ASN A 96 -26.23 15.86 11.16
N GLU A 97 -25.37 15.80 12.18
CA GLU A 97 -24.97 16.96 12.99
C GLU A 97 -23.75 17.71 12.42
N LEU A 98 -23.08 17.15 11.41
CA LEU A 98 -21.94 17.74 10.75
C LEU A 98 -22.37 18.40 9.44
N VAL A 99 -21.78 19.57 9.16
CA VAL A 99 -22.06 20.35 7.93
C VAL A 99 -20.88 20.39 6.98
N ASP A 100 -19.67 20.17 7.48
CA ASP A 100 -18.43 20.19 6.69
C ASP A 100 -17.34 19.37 7.40
N ALA A 101 -16.31 18.97 6.65
CA ALA A 101 -15.10 18.38 7.18
C ALA A 101 -13.91 18.67 6.27
N LYS A 102 -12.76 18.99 6.88
CA LYS A 102 -11.57 19.44 6.16
C LYS A 102 -10.30 18.90 6.79
N TRP A 103 -9.33 18.66 5.94
CA TRP A 103 -7.93 18.50 6.32
C TRP A 103 -7.29 19.89 6.37
N MET A 104 -6.72 20.27 7.52
CA MET A 104 -6.10 21.59 7.71
C MET A 104 -4.70 21.47 8.30
N THR A 105 -3.78 22.36 7.92
CA THR A 105 -2.48 22.50 8.60
C THR A 105 -2.66 23.12 9.98
N LEU A 106 -1.71 22.94 10.90
CA LEU A 106 -1.84 23.56 12.23
C LEU A 106 -1.97 25.08 12.18
N ASP A 107 -1.31 25.74 11.23
CA ASP A 107 -1.41 27.18 11.02
C ASP A 107 -2.82 27.59 10.54
N GLU A 108 -3.44 26.80 9.67
CA GLU A 108 -4.83 27.00 9.26
C GLU A 108 -5.79 26.82 10.45
N ILE A 109 -5.56 25.81 11.30
CA ILE A 109 -6.38 25.55 12.50
C ILE A 109 -6.24 26.70 13.50
N GLU A 110 -5.03 27.19 13.71
CA GLU A 110 -4.77 28.32 14.60
C GLU A 110 -5.50 29.59 14.12
N SER A 111 -5.61 29.78 12.80
CA SER A 111 -6.30 30.91 12.18
C SER A 111 -7.84 30.85 12.26
N LEU A 112 -8.44 29.70 12.61
CA LEU A 112 -9.89 29.56 12.70
C LEU A 112 -10.48 30.50 13.75
N SER A 113 -11.59 31.17 13.45
CA SER A 113 -12.26 32.06 14.41
C SER A 113 -12.89 31.28 15.58
N VAL A 114 -13.45 30.09 15.30
CA VAL A 114 -14.16 29.26 16.28
C VAL A 114 -13.59 27.84 16.31
N PHE A 115 -12.56 27.66 17.13
CA PHE A 115 -11.96 26.36 17.48
C PHE A 115 -11.65 26.37 18.97
N TYR A 116 -12.33 25.52 19.74
CA TYR A 116 -12.28 25.56 21.20
C TYR A 116 -11.07 24.80 21.80
N SER A 117 -10.57 23.79 21.10
CA SER A 117 -9.52 22.90 21.60
C SER A 117 -8.10 23.38 21.30
N ARG A 118 -7.85 24.70 21.42
CA ARG A 118 -6.54 25.32 21.12
C ARG A 118 -5.41 24.85 22.04
N ASN A 119 -5.73 24.45 23.26
CA ASN A 119 -4.79 23.86 24.20
C ASN A 119 -4.16 22.56 23.69
N LEU A 120 -4.76 21.91 22.68
CA LEU A 120 -4.22 20.72 22.04
C LEU A 120 -3.20 21.05 20.95
N LEU A 121 -3.13 22.28 20.42
CA LEU A 121 -2.23 22.58 19.29
C LEU A 121 -0.73 22.39 19.61
N PRO A 122 -0.19 22.84 20.78
CA PRO A 122 1.24 22.69 21.07
C PRO A 122 1.78 21.26 20.98
N PRO A 123 1.15 20.23 21.60
CA PRO A 123 1.63 18.86 21.43
C PRO A 123 1.40 18.28 20.03
N LEU A 124 0.49 18.85 19.22
CA LEU A 124 0.32 18.43 17.82
C LEU A 124 1.44 18.93 16.91
N TYR A 125 2.10 20.05 17.24
CA TYR A 125 3.29 20.48 16.50
C TYR A 125 4.42 19.45 16.60
N GLU A 126 4.59 18.75 17.73
CA GLU A 126 5.59 17.68 17.87
C GLU A 126 5.33 16.54 16.86
N ILE A 127 4.06 16.17 16.65
CA ILE A 127 3.67 15.11 15.71
C ILE A 127 4.03 15.48 14.27
N VAL A 128 3.83 16.74 13.88
CA VAL A 128 4.15 17.21 12.51
C VAL A 128 5.65 17.17 12.23
N HIS A 129 6.49 17.37 13.24
CA HIS A 129 7.95 17.46 13.10
C HIS A 129 8.69 16.15 13.42
N SER A 130 7.95 15.07 13.72
CA SER A 130 8.54 13.79 14.11
C SER A 130 8.18 12.70 13.11
N GLU A 131 9.08 11.73 12.93
CA GLU A 131 8.75 10.52 12.19
C GLU A 131 7.94 9.57 13.06
N ILE A 132 6.99 8.88 12.45
CA ILE A 132 6.28 7.78 13.12
C ILE A 132 7.11 6.50 12.94
N VAL A 133 7.52 5.90 14.06
CA VAL A 133 8.29 4.66 14.10
C VAL A 133 7.44 3.52 14.66
N ILE A 134 7.68 2.32 14.15
CA ILE A 134 7.06 1.10 14.67
C ILE A 134 7.94 0.58 15.79
N LYS A 135 7.35 0.34 16.96
CA LYS A 135 8.04 -0.26 18.10
C LYS A 135 7.35 -1.57 18.47
N LEU A 136 8.15 -2.62 18.60
CA LEU A 136 7.70 -3.89 19.11
C LEU A 136 8.20 -4.02 20.55
N ASP A 137 7.27 -4.20 21.49
CA ASP A 137 7.60 -4.34 22.91
C ASP A 137 6.85 -5.53 23.50
N SER A 138 7.56 -6.65 23.59
CA SER A 138 7.07 -7.92 24.14
C SER A 138 6.69 -7.84 25.63
N SER A 139 7.05 -6.76 26.33
CA SER A 139 6.69 -6.53 27.73
C SER A 139 5.35 -5.82 27.92
N LEU A 140 4.78 -5.25 26.86
CA LEU A 140 3.48 -4.57 26.94
C LEU A 140 2.36 -5.59 27.18
N LYS A 141 1.49 -5.29 28.16
CA LYS A 141 0.21 -6.00 28.30
C LYS A 141 -0.60 -5.78 27.02
N GLN A 142 -1.19 -6.85 26.47
CA GLN A 142 -1.97 -6.85 25.22
C GLN A 142 -2.86 -5.60 25.12
N VAL A 143 -2.49 -4.67 24.25
CA VAL A 143 -3.41 -3.60 23.83
C VAL A 143 -4.18 -4.20 22.66
N LYS A 144 -5.46 -4.52 22.88
CA LYS A 144 -6.34 -4.92 21.78
C LYS A 144 -6.78 -3.66 21.05
N PHE A 145 -6.47 -3.54 19.77
CA PHE A 145 -7.02 -2.48 18.94
C PHE A 145 -8.41 -2.89 18.45
N PRO A 146 -9.37 -1.94 18.30
CA PRO A 146 -10.63 -2.24 17.65
C PRO A 146 -10.40 -2.62 16.18
N ILE A 147 -10.81 -3.83 15.77
CA ILE A 147 -10.60 -4.37 14.42
C ILE A 147 -11.75 -3.96 13.50
N SER A 148 -11.42 -3.40 12.34
CA SER A 148 -12.42 -3.12 11.30
C SER A 148 -12.64 -4.28 10.31
N SER A 149 -11.66 -5.16 10.05
CA SER A 149 -11.89 -6.43 9.34
C SER A 149 -10.69 -7.40 9.39
N THR A 150 -10.94 -8.71 9.34
CA THR A 150 -9.92 -9.76 9.06
C THR A 150 -9.71 -10.02 7.57
N SER A 151 -10.43 -9.31 6.69
CA SER A 151 -10.31 -9.50 5.25
C SER A 151 -8.98 -8.96 4.70
N ILE A 152 -8.57 -9.46 3.53
CA ILE A 152 -7.40 -8.93 2.82
C ILE A 152 -7.89 -7.83 1.88
N GLN A 153 -7.26 -6.66 1.96
CA GLN A 153 -7.52 -5.53 1.06
C GLN A 153 -7.37 -5.94 -0.42
N GLY A 154 -7.97 -5.17 -1.33
CA GLY A 154 -7.72 -5.36 -2.77
C GLY A 154 -6.26 -5.12 -3.15
N SER A 155 -5.83 -5.76 -4.24
CA SER A 155 -4.47 -5.70 -4.73
C SER A 155 -4.10 -4.28 -5.18
N LYS A 156 -3.07 -3.71 -4.56
CA LYS A 156 -2.54 -2.40 -4.96
C LYS A 156 -2.01 -2.45 -6.39
N HIS A 157 -1.42 -3.60 -6.75
CA HIS A 157 -0.84 -3.80 -8.07
C HIS A 157 -1.96 -3.88 -9.11
N ALA A 158 -3.03 -4.65 -8.88
CA ALA A 158 -4.19 -4.68 -9.78
C ALA A 158 -4.80 -3.28 -9.93
N PHE A 159 -5.06 -2.58 -8.81
CA PHE A 159 -5.58 -1.21 -8.86
C PHE A 159 -4.70 -0.29 -9.69
N SER A 160 -3.37 -0.30 -9.52
CA SER A 160 -2.48 0.59 -10.25
C SER A 160 -2.48 0.40 -11.79
N ARG A 161 -3.00 -0.72 -12.30
CA ARG A 161 -3.12 -1.01 -13.74
C ARG A 161 -4.55 -0.80 -14.26
N ILE A 162 -5.54 -1.02 -13.40
CA ILE A 162 -6.96 -0.83 -13.74
C ILE A 162 -7.38 0.63 -13.56
N ALA A 163 -6.87 1.35 -12.57
CA ALA A 163 -7.24 2.73 -12.29
C ALA A 163 -6.97 3.71 -13.46
N PRO A 164 -5.93 3.55 -14.30
CA PRO A 164 -5.81 4.30 -15.55
C PRO A 164 -7.04 4.21 -16.47
N LEU A 165 -7.84 3.13 -16.38
CA LEU A 165 -9.05 2.98 -17.18
C LEU A 165 -10.17 3.95 -16.73
N PHE A 166 -10.13 4.49 -15.50
CA PHE A 166 -11.07 5.54 -15.07
C PHE A 166 -10.97 6.84 -15.87
N PHE A 167 -9.82 7.09 -16.50
CA PHE A 167 -9.66 8.23 -17.42
C PHE A 167 -10.41 8.02 -18.74
N LEU A 168 -10.66 6.76 -19.11
CA LEU A 168 -11.12 6.38 -20.45
C LEU A 168 -12.56 5.86 -20.45
N PHE A 169 -12.99 5.25 -19.33
CA PHE A 169 -14.27 4.58 -19.20
C PHE A 169 -15.02 5.09 -17.97
N ASP A 170 -15.90 6.08 -18.17
CA ASP A 170 -16.75 6.63 -17.09
C ASP A 170 -17.70 5.59 -16.47
N SER A 171 -17.94 4.48 -17.19
CA SER A 171 -18.82 3.39 -16.79
C SER A 171 -18.13 2.27 -15.99
N LEU A 172 -16.85 2.44 -15.63
CA LEU A 172 -16.10 1.50 -14.79
C LEU A 172 -16.19 1.92 -13.31
N GLU A 173 -16.83 1.08 -12.50
CA GLU A 173 -16.78 1.16 -11.04
C GLU A 173 -15.87 0.05 -10.52
N VAL A 174 -14.92 0.40 -9.63
CA VAL A 174 -14.08 -0.59 -8.94
C VAL A 174 -14.33 -0.50 -7.45
N ILE A 175 -14.62 -1.65 -6.84
CA ILE A 175 -14.79 -1.81 -5.39
C ILE A 175 -13.62 -2.60 -4.79
N ASN A 176 -13.50 -2.58 -3.47
CA ASN A 176 -12.37 -3.16 -2.73
C ASN A 176 -11.02 -2.50 -3.08
N THR A 177 -11.00 -1.18 -3.26
CA THR A 177 -9.75 -0.45 -3.54
C THR A 177 -8.95 -0.25 -2.26
N PRO A 178 -7.65 -0.59 -2.21
CA PRO A 178 -6.89 -0.45 -0.98
C PRO A 178 -6.57 1.01 -0.66
N GLY A 179 -6.57 1.36 0.62
CA GLY A 179 -6.20 2.67 1.17
C GLY A 179 -4.70 2.80 1.40
N THR A 180 -3.92 2.92 0.32
CA THR A 180 -2.44 3.03 0.37
C THR A 180 -1.96 4.33 -0.27
N ILE A 181 -0.77 4.79 0.10
CA ILE A 181 -0.17 6.00 -0.51
C ILE A 181 -0.12 5.90 -2.06
N ASP A 182 0.22 4.72 -2.58
CA ASP A 182 0.31 4.50 -4.03
C ASP A 182 -1.06 4.66 -4.74
N THR A 183 -2.16 4.18 -4.13
CA THR A 183 -3.51 4.29 -4.69
C THR A 183 -4.09 5.69 -4.54
N ILE A 184 -3.75 6.38 -3.44
CA ILE A 184 -4.16 7.75 -3.17
C ILE A 184 -3.52 8.72 -4.17
N ALA A 185 -2.24 8.54 -4.48
CA ALA A 185 -1.57 9.34 -5.51
C ALA A 185 -2.27 9.24 -6.87
N ILE A 186 -2.70 8.03 -7.27
CA ILE A 186 -3.45 7.82 -8.52
C ILE A 186 -4.82 8.52 -8.46
N ARG A 187 -5.54 8.43 -7.33
CA ARG A 187 -6.83 9.12 -7.14
C ARG A 187 -6.67 10.64 -7.21
N GLN A 188 -5.61 11.20 -6.60
CA GLN A 188 -5.29 12.62 -6.69
C GLN A 188 -5.03 13.05 -8.13
N LEU A 189 -4.27 12.26 -8.90
CA LEU A 189 -4.06 12.51 -10.32
C LEU A 189 -5.36 12.45 -11.13
N LEU A 190 -6.23 11.48 -10.83
CA LEU A 190 -7.54 11.38 -11.48
C LEU A 190 -8.39 12.63 -11.26
N THR A 191 -8.47 13.10 -10.01
CA THR A 191 -9.19 14.34 -9.68
C THR A 191 -8.55 15.56 -10.35
N TYR A 192 -7.22 15.68 -10.30
CA TYR A 192 -6.48 16.78 -10.90
C TYR A 192 -6.68 16.86 -12.43
N SER A 193 -6.56 15.74 -13.14
CA SER A 193 -6.74 15.69 -14.60
C SER A 193 -8.17 16.03 -15.02
N LYS A 194 -9.19 15.59 -14.27
CA LYS A 194 -10.61 15.93 -14.56
C LYS A 194 -10.87 17.44 -14.54
N GLN A 195 -10.13 18.20 -13.74
CA GLN A 195 -10.22 19.67 -13.68
C GLN A 195 -9.53 20.37 -14.87
N GLN A 196 -8.70 19.66 -15.63
CA GLN A 196 -7.84 20.18 -16.70
C GLN A 196 -8.19 19.56 -18.08
N LYS A 197 -9.43 19.12 -18.28
CA LYS A 197 -9.81 18.33 -19.47
C LYS A 197 -9.59 19.11 -20.77
N GLY A 198 -8.86 18.51 -21.73
CA GLY A 198 -8.63 19.07 -23.06
C GLY A 198 -7.53 20.13 -23.16
N SER A 199 -6.86 20.49 -22.05
CA SER A 199 -5.67 21.34 -22.03
C SER A 199 -4.39 20.51 -21.85
N PRO A 200 -3.22 21.05 -22.22
CA PRO A 200 -1.95 20.54 -21.73
C PRO A 200 -1.97 20.37 -20.21
N ILE A 201 -1.45 19.25 -19.72
CA ILE A 201 -1.41 18.95 -18.29
C ILE A 201 0.04 18.86 -17.81
N SER A 202 0.35 19.58 -16.74
CA SER A 202 1.63 19.44 -16.01
C SER A 202 1.36 18.78 -14.68
N ILE A 203 1.83 17.54 -14.49
CA ILE A 203 1.56 16.78 -13.28
C ILE A 203 2.41 17.35 -12.14
N PRO A 204 1.80 17.79 -11.01
CA PRO A 204 2.53 18.33 -9.89
C PRO A 204 3.55 17.35 -9.30
N ARG A 205 4.68 17.89 -8.82
CA ARG A 205 5.68 17.12 -8.05
C ARG A 205 5.10 16.48 -6.81
N SER A 206 4.20 17.17 -6.11
CA SER A 206 3.47 16.64 -4.96
C SER A 206 2.67 15.37 -5.25
N ILE A 207 2.37 15.04 -6.51
CA ILE A 207 1.72 13.78 -6.90
C ILE A 207 2.75 12.76 -7.42
N THR A 208 3.68 13.20 -8.27
CA THR A 208 4.71 12.30 -8.87
C THR A 208 5.74 11.80 -7.86
N ASP A 209 5.99 12.56 -6.79
CA ASP A 209 6.92 12.17 -5.73
C ASP A 209 6.31 11.15 -4.76
N LEU A 210 4.97 11.06 -4.67
CA LEU A 210 4.30 10.10 -3.79
C LEU A 210 4.40 8.66 -4.29
N SER A 211 4.33 8.45 -5.60
CA SER A 211 4.16 7.10 -6.14
C SER A 211 4.66 6.94 -7.56
N ARG A 212 5.48 5.90 -7.74
CA ARG A 212 5.96 5.50 -9.06
C ARG A 212 4.82 4.98 -9.93
N SER A 213 3.75 4.50 -9.30
CA SER A 213 2.59 3.92 -9.98
C SER A 213 1.85 4.94 -10.86
N ILE A 214 2.12 6.24 -10.69
CA ILE A 214 1.66 7.31 -11.59
C ILE A 214 2.07 7.07 -13.06
N ILE A 215 3.19 6.39 -13.30
CA ILE A 215 3.64 6.08 -14.67
C ILE A 215 2.62 5.28 -15.48
N ASN A 216 1.78 4.46 -14.81
CA ASN A 216 0.76 3.67 -15.50
C ASN A 216 -0.42 4.53 -15.99
N CYS A 217 -0.58 5.76 -15.48
CA CYS A 217 -1.64 6.68 -15.89
C CYS A 217 -1.29 7.46 -17.16
N ILE A 218 0.02 7.67 -17.44
CA ILE A 218 0.50 8.43 -18.60
C ILE A 218 -0.11 7.96 -19.93
N PRO A 219 -0.16 6.66 -20.29
CA PRO A 219 -0.78 6.22 -21.54
C PRO A 219 -2.27 6.55 -21.65
N ALA A 220 -3.01 6.56 -20.54
CA ALA A 220 -4.43 6.92 -20.55
C ALA A 220 -4.61 8.44 -20.68
N LEU A 221 -3.78 9.23 -19.99
CA LEU A 221 -3.78 10.68 -20.10
C LEU A 221 -3.46 11.16 -21.53
N LEU A 222 -2.67 10.40 -22.31
CA LEU A 222 -2.37 10.75 -23.72
C LEU A 222 -3.61 10.76 -24.61
N ALA A 223 -4.67 10.06 -24.22
CA ALA A 223 -5.95 10.11 -24.92
C ALA A 223 -6.79 11.34 -24.57
N LEU A 224 -6.48 12.01 -23.45
CA LEU A 224 -7.28 13.10 -22.89
C LEU A 224 -6.63 14.48 -23.05
N HIS A 225 -5.30 14.52 -23.12
CA HIS A 225 -4.53 15.76 -23.13
C HIS A 225 -3.57 15.79 -24.32
N PRO A 226 -3.46 16.93 -25.02
CA PRO A 226 -2.58 17.05 -26.19
C PRO A 226 -1.09 16.96 -25.83
N ILE A 227 -0.73 17.40 -24.61
CA ILE A 227 0.63 17.41 -24.07
C ILE A 227 0.55 17.06 -22.59
N ILE A 228 1.46 16.19 -22.13
CA ILE A 228 1.63 15.82 -20.73
C ILE A 228 3.06 16.10 -20.33
N THR A 229 3.25 16.90 -19.29
CA THR A 229 4.55 17.16 -18.68
C THR A 229 4.61 16.55 -17.29
N PHE A 230 5.66 15.79 -16.99
CA PHE A 230 5.85 15.18 -15.68
C PHE A 230 7.33 14.97 -15.36
N HIS A 231 7.67 14.99 -14.07
CA HIS A 231 8.96 14.47 -13.63
C HIS A 231 8.89 12.96 -13.49
N ASN A 232 10.02 12.28 -13.69
CA ASN A 232 10.12 10.84 -13.48
C ASN A 232 9.56 10.47 -12.09
N PRO A 233 8.44 9.71 -12.01
CA PRO A 233 7.79 9.42 -10.75
C PRO A 233 8.71 8.70 -9.76
N GLN A 234 8.77 9.22 -8.53
CA GLN A 234 9.59 8.67 -7.45
C GLN A 234 8.94 7.45 -6.80
N GLY A 235 9.69 6.69 -6.02
CA GLY A 235 9.18 5.50 -5.34
C GLY A 235 10.29 4.75 -4.62
N CYS A 236 10.23 3.42 -4.62
CA CYS A 236 11.29 2.62 -4.00
C CYS A 236 12.60 2.76 -4.80
N GLN A 237 13.70 3.01 -4.11
CA GLN A 237 15.05 3.03 -4.68
C GLN A 237 15.59 1.59 -4.85
N ILE A 238 14.99 0.83 -5.76
CA ILE A 238 15.33 -0.57 -6.03
C ILE A 238 15.71 -0.75 -7.49
N GLY A 239 16.97 -1.12 -7.74
CA GLY A 239 17.50 -1.35 -9.08
C GLY A 239 17.37 -0.14 -10.02
N ASN A 240 17.72 -0.33 -11.29
CA ASN A 240 17.62 0.71 -12.31
C ASN A 240 16.23 0.72 -12.96
N ARG A 241 15.29 1.48 -12.42
CA ARG A 241 13.91 1.56 -12.93
C ARG A 241 13.77 2.67 -13.96
N LYS A 242 14.33 2.44 -15.13
CA LYS A 242 14.18 3.32 -16.28
C LYS A 242 12.74 3.34 -16.82
N ILE A 243 12.33 4.46 -17.44
CA ILE A 243 11.01 4.59 -18.09
C ILE A 243 11.08 4.45 -19.61
N ASP A 244 12.28 4.33 -20.18
CA ASP A 244 12.56 4.27 -21.61
C ASP A 244 11.68 3.24 -22.32
N LEU A 245 11.56 2.03 -21.78
CA LEU A 245 10.69 0.99 -22.36
C LEU A 245 9.24 1.47 -22.52
N TYR A 246 8.71 2.25 -21.58
CA TYR A 246 7.32 2.70 -21.61
C TYR A 246 7.14 3.83 -22.63
N LEU A 247 8.13 4.73 -22.73
CA LEU A 247 8.20 5.77 -23.75
C LEU A 247 8.29 5.16 -25.15
N GLU A 248 9.13 4.14 -25.31
CA GLU A 248 9.27 3.37 -26.55
C GLU A 248 7.95 2.68 -26.93
N VAL A 249 7.26 2.01 -25.99
CA VAL A 249 5.91 1.47 -26.23
C VAL A 249 4.94 2.56 -26.68
N MET A 250 4.92 3.72 -26.02
CA MET A 250 4.05 4.84 -26.44
C MET A 250 4.41 5.36 -27.84
N ARG A 251 5.71 5.36 -28.21
CA ARG A 251 6.18 5.75 -29.53
C ARG A 251 5.66 4.84 -30.64
N GLU A 252 5.60 3.53 -30.39
CA GLU A 252 5.05 2.57 -31.36
C GLU A 252 3.56 2.82 -31.67
N PHE A 253 2.83 3.51 -30.79
CA PHE A 253 1.46 3.98 -31.04
C PHE A 253 1.39 5.39 -31.63
N GLY A 254 2.53 6.07 -31.85
CA GLY A 254 2.60 7.40 -32.46
C GLY A 254 2.89 8.56 -31.48
N ALA A 255 3.19 8.27 -30.21
CA ALA A 255 3.63 9.32 -29.29
C ALA A 255 5.06 9.79 -29.60
N ARG A 256 5.39 11.00 -29.16
CA ARG A 256 6.75 11.55 -29.14
C ARG A 256 7.02 12.14 -27.77
N TRP A 257 8.28 12.25 -27.41
CA TRP A 257 8.67 12.89 -26.17
C TRP A 257 9.97 13.69 -26.31
N VAL A 258 10.14 14.62 -25.39
CA VAL A 258 11.41 15.31 -25.14
C VAL A 258 11.71 15.26 -23.64
N THR A 259 13.00 15.21 -23.31
CA THR A 259 13.47 15.34 -21.92
C THR A 259 14.19 16.67 -21.79
N HIS A 260 13.70 17.51 -20.89
CA HIS A 260 14.25 18.83 -20.62
C HIS A 260 15.51 18.73 -19.73
N PRO A 261 16.38 19.74 -19.72
CA PRO A 261 17.60 19.74 -18.90
C PRO A 261 17.36 19.61 -17.38
N ASP A 262 16.18 20.01 -16.90
CA ASP A 262 15.75 19.88 -15.50
C ASP A 262 15.21 18.48 -15.16
N GLY A 263 15.18 17.57 -16.14
CA GLY A 263 14.67 16.21 -15.98
C GLY A 263 13.16 16.07 -16.12
N MET A 264 12.44 17.13 -16.53
CA MET A 264 11.04 17.00 -16.96
C MET A 264 10.95 16.20 -18.25
N VAL A 265 9.91 15.37 -18.37
CA VAL A 265 9.56 14.66 -19.60
C VAL A 265 8.26 15.25 -20.12
N GLU A 266 8.28 15.73 -21.35
CA GLU A 266 7.10 16.16 -22.08
C GLU A 266 6.75 15.10 -23.14
N VAL A 267 5.53 14.57 -23.09
CA VAL A 267 5.04 13.55 -24.03
C VAL A 267 3.80 14.08 -24.73
N ASN A 268 3.73 13.90 -26.04
CA ASN A 268 2.57 14.27 -26.85
C ASN A 268 2.25 13.19 -27.89
N ALA A 269 0.99 13.16 -28.35
CA ALA A 269 0.57 12.30 -29.44
C ALA A 269 -0.45 13.04 -30.32
N CYS A 270 -0.16 13.20 -31.61
CA CYS A 270 -1.13 13.80 -32.54
C CYS A 270 -2.27 12.83 -32.85
N THR A 271 -1.97 11.54 -32.99
CA THR A 271 -2.95 10.49 -33.25
C THR A 271 -2.38 9.16 -32.77
N LEU A 272 -3.15 8.40 -32.00
CA LEU A 272 -2.80 7.04 -31.59
C LEU A 272 -3.27 6.03 -32.64
N HIS A 273 -2.39 5.12 -33.05
CA HIS A 273 -2.69 4.10 -34.08
C HIS A 273 -2.34 2.69 -33.61
N PRO A 274 -3.07 1.66 -34.07
CA PRO A 274 -2.76 0.27 -33.71
C PRO A 274 -1.41 -0.14 -34.31
N THR A 275 -0.71 -1.04 -33.62
CA THR A 275 0.66 -1.44 -33.98
C THR A 275 0.97 -2.88 -33.57
N SER A 276 2.16 -3.39 -33.88
CA SER A 276 2.66 -4.69 -33.41
C SER A 276 3.90 -4.46 -32.57
N ILE A 277 3.83 -4.80 -31.27
CA ILE A 277 4.88 -4.49 -30.30
C ILE A 277 5.47 -5.79 -29.76
N TYR A 278 6.80 -5.84 -29.72
CA TYR A 278 7.54 -6.88 -29.02
C TYR A 278 8.18 -6.29 -27.76
N LEU A 279 7.82 -6.83 -26.59
CA LEU A 279 8.46 -6.46 -25.34
C LEU A 279 9.76 -7.26 -25.16
N PRO A 280 10.90 -6.61 -24.84
CA PRO A 280 12.20 -7.29 -24.72
C PRO A 280 12.24 -8.32 -23.58
N PHE A 281 11.40 -8.13 -22.58
CA PHE A 281 11.10 -9.04 -21.49
C PHE A 281 9.63 -8.84 -21.10
N PRO A 282 8.98 -9.80 -20.39
CA PRO A 282 7.58 -9.69 -19.99
C PRO A 282 7.37 -8.63 -18.90
N SER A 283 7.52 -7.38 -19.30
CA SER A 283 7.46 -6.19 -18.47
C SER A 283 6.06 -5.97 -17.96
N PHE A 284 5.90 -5.88 -16.64
CA PHE A 284 4.61 -5.66 -16.01
C PHE A 284 3.99 -4.32 -16.46
N THR A 285 4.73 -3.21 -16.32
CA THR A 285 4.24 -1.88 -16.74
C THR A 285 4.24 -1.73 -18.27
N GLY A 286 5.22 -2.30 -18.99
CA GLY A 286 5.20 -2.26 -20.46
C GLY A 286 3.95 -2.92 -21.06
N THR A 287 3.52 -4.05 -20.48
CA THR A 287 2.30 -4.75 -20.89
C THR A 287 1.05 -3.91 -20.60
N SER A 288 0.91 -3.35 -19.39
CA SER A 288 -0.24 -2.50 -19.08
C SER A 288 -0.29 -1.24 -19.95
N THR A 289 0.85 -0.62 -20.24
CA THR A 289 0.92 0.53 -21.17
C THR A 289 0.42 0.15 -22.56
N ALA A 290 0.89 -0.98 -23.10
CA ALA A 290 0.46 -1.46 -24.40
C ALA A 290 -1.05 -1.80 -24.42
N LEU A 291 -1.58 -2.44 -23.37
CA LEU A 291 -3.00 -2.75 -23.23
C LEU A 291 -3.88 -1.49 -23.18
N ILE A 292 -3.49 -0.47 -22.40
CA ILE A 292 -4.21 0.80 -22.32
C ILE A 292 -4.29 1.45 -23.71
N LEU A 293 -3.14 1.61 -24.39
CA LEU A 293 -3.10 2.23 -25.71
C LEU A 293 -3.86 1.41 -26.76
N ALA A 294 -3.75 0.09 -26.74
CA ALA A 294 -4.48 -0.81 -27.63
C ALA A 294 -6.00 -0.75 -27.40
N SER A 295 -6.44 -0.50 -26.17
CA SER A 295 -7.87 -0.32 -25.86
C SER A 295 -8.45 0.98 -26.40
N ILE A 296 -7.61 1.95 -26.77
CA ILE A 296 -8.02 3.25 -27.33
C ILE A 296 -7.82 3.29 -28.85
N ALA A 297 -6.72 2.70 -29.35
CA ALA A 297 -6.36 2.73 -30.76
C ALA A 297 -7.40 1.99 -31.63
N LYS A 298 -7.85 2.65 -32.71
CA LYS A 298 -8.81 2.05 -33.64
C LYS A 298 -8.13 1.05 -34.56
N GLY A 299 -8.40 -0.24 -34.34
CA GLY A 299 -7.91 -1.35 -35.16
C GLY A 299 -7.28 -2.46 -34.33
N GLN A 300 -6.51 -3.32 -34.98
CA GLN A 300 -5.93 -4.51 -34.36
C GLN A 300 -4.48 -4.26 -33.93
N THR A 301 -4.21 -4.38 -32.63
CA THR A 301 -2.87 -4.31 -32.05
C THR A 301 -2.38 -5.71 -31.66
N ARG A 302 -1.09 -5.99 -31.87
CA ARG A 302 -0.43 -7.22 -31.40
C ARG A 302 0.56 -6.90 -30.30
N ILE A 303 0.48 -7.61 -29.19
CA ILE A 303 1.41 -7.46 -28.06
C ILE A 303 2.10 -8.80 -27.86
N GLN A 304 3.41 -8.83 -28.10
CA GLN A 304 4.24 -10.03 -28.01
C GLN A 304 5.12 -10.01 -26.77
N ASN A 305 5.33 -11.18 -26.17
CA ASN A 305 6.07 -11.37 -24.92
C ASN A 305 5.50 -10.56 -23.74
N ALA A 306 4.17 -10.54 -23.63
CA ALA A 306 3.46 -9.90 -22.54
C ALA A 306 3.73 -10.54 -21.17
N SER A 307 3.59 -9.71 -20.13
CA SER A 307 3.48 -10.19 -18.76
C SER A 307 2.17 -10.94 -18.55
N ILE A 308 2.24 -12.01 -17.77
CA ILE A 308 1.09 -12.85 -17.37
C ILE A 308 0.96 -12.89 -15.83
N GLU A 309 1.45 -11.85 -15.16
CA GLU A 309 1.15 -11.68 -13.74
C GLU A 309 -0.37 -11.68 -13.53
N PRO A 310 -0.89 -12.25 -12.43
CA PRO A 310 -2.33 -12.31 -12.17
C PRO A 310 -3.03 -10.95 -12.30
N GLU A 311 -2.36 -9.87 -11.93
CA GLU A 311 -2.89 -8.51 -12.04
C GLU A 311 -3.00 -8.00 -13.49
N ILE A 312 -2.18 -8.50 -14.43
CA ILE A 312 -2.36 -8.24 -15.86
C ILE A 312 -3.54 -9.04 -16.40
N LEU A 313 -3.68 -10.30 -16.00
CA LEU A 313 -4.81 -11.13 -16.42
C LEU A 313 -6.12 -10.51 -15.92
N GLU A 314 -6.16 -10.01 -14.68
CA GLU A 314 -7.30 -9.28 -14.15
C GLU A 314 -7.60 -8.00 -14.95
N MET A 315 -6.59 -7.25 -15.36
CA MET A 315 -6.77 -6.08 -16.23
C MET A 315 -7.33 -6.47 -17.61
N VAL A 316 -6.89 -7.58 -18.19
CA VAL A 316 -7.44 -8.12 -19.44
C VAL A 316 -8.91 -8.47 -19.28
N GLU A 317 -9.28 -9.15 -18.19
CA GLU A 317 -10.68 -9.47 -17.89
C GLU A 317 -11.54 -8.20 -17.77
N VAL A 318 -11.04 -7.16 -17.09
CA VAL A 318 -11.74 -5.87 -16.99
C VAL A 318 -11.95 -5.24 -18.37
N LEU A 319 -10.91 -5.19 -19.21
CA LEU A 319 -11.01 -4.63 -20.56
C LEU A 319 -11.98 -5.43 -21.45
N GLN A 320 -11.98 -6.76 -21.36
CA GLN A 320 -12.93 -7.61 -22.06
C GLN A 320 -14.38 -7.33 -21.60
N ASN A 321 -14.61 -7.19 -20.30
CA ASN A 321 -15.91 -6.82 -19.76
C ASN A 321 -16.35 -5.39 -20.14
N LEU A 322 -15.40 -4.50 -20.44
CA LEU A 322 -15.64 -3.16 -20.98
C LEU A 322 -15.91 -3.15 -22.49
N GLY A 323 -15.83 -4.30 -23.18
CA GLY A 323 -16.14 -4.43 -24.61
C GLY A 323 -14.92 -4.45 -25.55
N VAL A 324 -13.70 -4.51 -25.01
CA VAL A 324 -12.47 -4.64 -25.80
C VAL A 324 -12.25 -6.12 -26.14
N ASP A 325 -12.12 -6.45 -27.42
CA ASP A 325 -11.81 -7.81 -27.84
C ASP A 325 -10.32 -8.11 -27.60
N ILE A 326 -10.02 -9.06 -26.72
CA ILE A 326 -8.66 -9.47 -26.39
C ILE A 326 -8.58 -11.00 -26.51
N THR A 327 -7.68 -11.48 -27.36
CA THR A 327 -7.46 -12.91 -27.58
C THR A 327 -5.98 -13.27 -27.38
N PHE A 328 -5.72 -14.31 -26.58
CA PHE A 328 -4.39 -14.91 -26.47
C PHE A 328 -4.14 -15.85 -27.67
N GLN A 329 -3.17 -15.53 -28.52
CA GLN A 329 -2.72 -16.44 -29.58
C GLN A 329 -1.77 -17.52 -29.07
N SER A 330 -1.12 -17.25 -27.94
CA SER A 330 -0.28 -18.15 -27.15
C SER A 330 -0.13 -17.55 -25.75
N GLU A 331 0.54 -18.23 -24.82
CA GLU A 331 0.65 -17.81 -23.40
C GLU A 331 1.00 -16.33 -23.21
N ARG A 332 1.86 -15.73 -24.06
CA ARG A 332 2.33 -14.34 -23.93
C ARG A 332 2.06 -13.45 -25.13
N ASN A 333 1.30 -13.90 -26.12
CA ASN A 333 1.03 -13.11 -27.32
C ASN A 333 -0.47 -12.81 -27.39
N LEU A 334 -0.80 -11.52 -27.34
CA LEU A 334 -2.17 -11.03 -27.37
C LEU A 334 -2.47 -10.31 -28.68
N ILE A 335 -3.69 -10.50 -29.17
CA ILE A 335 -4.33 -9.61 -30.13
C ILE A 335 -5.36 -8.79 -29.35
N VAL A 336 -5.33 -7.47 -29.53
CA VAL A 336 -6.28 -6.53 -28.94
C VAL A 336 -6.96 -5.77 -30.07
N GLN A 337 -8.29 -5.73 -30.05
CA GLN A 337 -9.10 -5.00 -31.00
C GLN A 337 -10.20 -4.21 -30.28
N ASN A 338 -10.13 -2.89 -30.37
CA ASN A 338 -11.19 -2.03 -29.85
C ASN A 338 -12.34 -1.95 -30.85
N SER A 339 -13.52 -2.42 -30.43
CA SER A 339 -14.76 -2.36 -31.22
C SER A 339 -15.42 -0.96 -31.18
N GLY A 340 -14.99 -0.09 -30.26
CA GLY A 340 -15.58 1.23 -30.01
C GLY A 340 -16.87 1.19 -29.18
N VAL A 341 -17.36 0.00 -28.83
CA VAL A 341 -18.54 -0.18 -27.96
C VAL A 341 -18.06 -0.40 -26.54
N THR A 342 -18.66 0.33 -25.59
CA THR A 342 -18.35 0.19 -24.16
C THR A 342 -19.56 -0.29 -23.36
N THR A 343 -19.30 -1.10 -22.35
CA THR A 343 -20.31 -1.63 -21.43
C THR A 343 -20.03 -1.14 -20.00
N PRO A 344 -21.07 -0.83 -19.20
CA PRO A 344 -20.89 -0.58 -17.78
C PRO A 344 -20.35 -1.81 -17.05
N VAL A 345 -19.31 -1.61 -16.23
CA VAL A 345 -18.64 -2.67 -15.49
C VAL A 345 -18.51 -2.26 -14.04
N ARG A 346 -18.94 -3.16 -13.14
CA ARG A 346 -18.64 -3.07 -11.72
C ARG A 346 -17.71 -4.21 -11.36
N TRP A 347 -16.48 -3.88 -10.97
CA TRP A 347 -15.41 -4.85 -10.75
C TRP A 347 -14.95 -4.86 -9.29
N LYS A 348 -14.90 -6.05 -8.68
CA LYS A 348 -14.26 -6.23 -7.37
C LYS A 348 -12.82 -6.67 -7.56
N LEU A 349 -11.88 -5.85 -7.08
CA LEU A 349 -10.46 -6.20 -7.14
C LEU A 349 -10.17 -7.48 -6.38
N SER A 350 -9.30 -8.31 -6.97
CA SER A 350 -8.69 -9.44 -6.28
C SER A 350 -7.93 -8.99 -5.04
N GLU A 351 -7.85 -9.87 -4.04
CA GLU A 351 -7.11 -9.63 -2.80
C GLU A 351 -5.59 -9.49 -3.08
N ASP A 352 -4.89 -8.69 -2.28
CA ASP A 352 -3.44 -8.52 -2.44
C ASP A 352 -2.68 -9.78 -2.00
N ARG A 353 -2.17 -10.54 -2.99
CA ARG A 353 -1.38 -11.75 -2.74
C ARG A 353 -0.12 -11.51 -1.91
N ASN A 354 0.45 -10.30 -1.91
CA ASN A 354 1.61 -10.00 -1.07
C ASN A 354 1.21 -9.84 0.39
N VAL A 355 0.05 -9.23 0.66
CA VAL A 355 -0.51 -9.15 2.03
C VAL A 355 -0.86 -10.55 2.54
N LEU A 356 -1.48 -11.37 1.70
CA LEU A 356 -1.77 -12.78 2.01
C LEU A 356 -0.51 -13.54 2.42
N ILE A 357 0.55 -13.45 1.60
CA ILE A 357 1.82 -14.13 1.87
C ILE A 357 2.48 -13.59 3.14
N THR A 358 2.43 -12.28 3.38
CA THR A 358 2.92 -11.68 4.63
C THR A 358 2.21 -12.27 5.85
N ARG A 359 0.87 -12.36 5.84
CA ARG A 359 0.11 -12.99 6.93
C ARG A 359 0.45 -14.47 7.11
N ALA A 360 0.55 -15.22 6.02
CA ALA A 360 0.94 -16.63 6.06
C ALA A 360 2.34 -16.84 6.69
N LEU A 361 3.31 -15.99 6.33
CA LEU A 361 4.67 -16.04 6.87
C LEU A 361 4.72 -15.60 8.34
N LEU A 362 3.95 -14.59 8.73
CA LEU A 362 3.81 -14.19 10.14
C LEU A 362 3.25 -15.34 10.98
N ALA A 363 2.19 -16.00 10.52
CA ALA A 363 1.61 -17.16 11.21
C ALA A 363 2.62 -18.32 11.33
N LEU A 364 3.40 -18.58 10.29
CA LEU A 364 4.48 -19.59 10.33
C LEU A 364 5.54 -19.25 11.39
N ILE A 365 5.97 -17.99 11.47
CA ILE A 365 6.99 -17.55 12.43
C ILE A 365 6.48 -17.62 13.87
N THR A 366 5.20 -17.29 14.09
CA THR A 366 4.57 -17.38 15.41
C THR A 366 4.14 -18.80 15.79
N GLY A 367 4.17 -19.74 14.84
CA GLY A 367 3.68 -21.11 15.02
C GLY A 367 2.15 -21.21 15.10
N ASN A 368 1.44 -20.18 14.63
CA ASN A 368 -0.02 -20.12 14.61
C ASN A 368 -0.61 -20.79 13.37
N GLU A 369 -1.89 -21.12 13.44
CA GLU A 369 -2.67 -21.56 12.28
C GLU A 369 -2.94 -20.36 11.35
N PHE A 370 -2.90 -20.61 10.04
CA PHE A 370 -3.35 -19.66 9.03
C PHE A 370 -4.38 -20.30 8.11
N VAL A 371 -5.56 -19.71 8.03
CA VAL A 371 -6.61 -20.08 7.07
C VAL A 371 -7.06 -18.82 6.34
N HIS A 372 -6.98 -18.84 5.02
CA HIS A 372 -7.56 -17.80 4.19
C HIS A 372 -8.44 -18.41 3.12
N THR A 373 -9.67 -17.89 2.99
CA THR A 373 -10.61 -18.29 1.93
C THR A 373 -11.02 -17.06 1.13
N SER A 374 -10.70 -17.09 -0.15
CA SER A 374 -10.94 -16.02 -1.10
C SER A 374 -12.18 -16.28 -1.95
N GLN A 375 -12.87 -15.20 -2.32
CA GLN A 375 -13.96 -15.26 -3.29
C GLN A 375 -13.46 -15.46 -4.73
N ARG A 376 -12.18 -15.19 -5.01
CA ARG A 376 -11.53 -15.37 -6.31
C ARG A 376 -10.40 -16.41 -6.21
N SER A 377 -9.89 -16.85 -7.36
CA SER A 377 -8.74 -17.75 -7.39
C SER A 377 -7.48 -17.04 -6.88
N LEU A 378 -6.72 -17.69 -6.00
CA LEU A 378 -5.58 -17.10 -5.29
C LEU A 378 -4.27 -17.03 -6.11
N TYR A 379 -4.17 -17.71 -7.26
CA TYR A 379 -2.98 -17.72 -8.14
C TYR A 379 -1.62 -17.82 -7.39
N LEU A 380 -1.52 -18.79 -6.47
CA LEU A 380 -0.37 -18.97 -5.57
C LEU A 380 0.62 -20.07 -5.98
N ALA A 381 0.51 -20.64 -7.19
CA ALA A 381 1.33 -21.80 -7.59
C ALA A 381 2.83 -21.67 -7.27
N PRO A 382 3.52 -20.53 -7.50
CA PRO A 382 4.94 -20.42 -7.16
C PRO A 382 5.19 -20.34 -5.65
N PHE A 383 4.20 -19.91 -4.86
CA PHE A 383 4.29 -19.92 -3.40
C PHE A 383 4.03 -21.34 -2.85
N ILE A 384 3.13 -22.10 -3.47
CA ILE A 384 2.91 -23.51 -3.13
C ILE A 384 4.19 -24.34 -3.33
N ASP A 385 4.92 -24.16 -4.44
CA ASP A 385 6.24 -24.78 -4.65
C ASP A 385 7.22 -24.47 -3.50
N ILE A 386 7.22 -23.22 -3.01
CA ILE A 386 8.07 -22.81 -1.89
C ILE A 386 7.66 -23.55 -0.61
N LEU A 387 6.37 -23.61 -0.29
CA LEU A 387 5.87 -24.33 0.90
C LEU A 387 6.24 -25.81 0.84
N GLU A 388 6.02 -26.48 -0.30
CA GLU A 388 6.37 -27.89 -0.51
C GLU A 388 7.86 -28.14 -0.29
N ARG A 389 8.72 -27.34 -0.93
CA ARG A 389 10.18 -27.50 -0.88
C ARG A 389 10.78 -27.17 0.49
N MET A 390 10.13 -26.29 1.24
CA MET A 390 10.47 -26.01 2.63
C MET A 390 9.90 -27.03 3.62
N ASN A 391 9.19 -28.07 3.16
CA ASN A 391 8.54 -29.08 3.99
C ASN A 391 7.51 -28.48 4.98
N ILE A 392 6.81 -27.42 4.54
CA ILE A 392 5.72 -26.82 5.30
C ILE A 392 4.44 -27.60 4.97
N PRO A 393 3.72 -28.14 5.97
CA PRO A 393 2.42 -28.76 5.72
C PRO A 393 1.40 -27.69 5.30
N PHE A 394 0.57 -27.98 4.31
CA PHE A 394 -0.52 -27.10 3.88
C PHE A 394 -1.65 -27.90 3.23
N SER A 395 -2.81 -27.27 3.09
CA SER A 395 -3.82 -27.66 2.12
C SER A 395 -4.18 -26.47 1.24
N TYR A 396 -4.31 -26.71 -0.07
CA TYR A 396 -4.52 -25.67 -1.07
C TYR A 396 -5.62 -26.09 -2.05
N THR A 397 -6.55 -25.17 -2.28
CA THR A 397 -7.50 -25.19 -3.40
C THR A 397 -7.38 -23.86 -4.15
N PRO A 398 -8.01 -23.69 -5.32
CA PRO A 398 -8.00 -22.39 -6.00
C PRO A 398 -8.44 -21.22 -5.12
N HIS A 399 -9.32 -21.45 -4.14
CA HIS A 399 -9.91 -20.42 -3.28
C HIS A 399 -9.37 -20.39 -1.85
N THR A 400 -8.75 -21.47 -1.37
CA THR A 400 -8.38 -21.59 0.04
C THR A 400 -6.92 -21.98 0.20
N LEU A 401 -6.22 -21.31 1.11
CA LEU A 401 -4.92 -21.73 1.63
C LEU A 401 -5.06 -21.95 3.14
N HIS A 402 -4.66 -23.13 3.59
CA HIS A 402 -4.58 -23.46 5.01
C HIS A 402 -3.17 -23.98 5.33
N ILE A 403 -2.55 -23.39 6.34
CA ILE A 403 -1.28 -23.79 6.91
C ILE A 403 -1.53 -24.08 8.39
N PRO A 404 -1.47 -25.35 8.84
CA PRO A 404 -1.63 -25.68 10.25
C PRO A 404 -0.42 -25.20 11.08
N PRO A 405 -0.57 -25.13 12.42
CA PRO A 405 0.53 -24.82 13.33
C PRO A 405 1.76 -25.68 13.04
N THR A 406 2.89 -25.03 12.73
CA THR A 406 4.11 -25.70 12.27
C THR A 406 5.32 -25.18 13.03
N SER A 407 6.15 -26.09 13.54
CA SER A 407 7.42 -25.74 14.18
C SER A 407 8.48 -25.39 13.13
N LEU A 408 9.14 -24.25 13.29
CA LEU A 408 10.27 -23.80 12.45
C LEU A 408 11.41 -24.83 12.35
N GLN A 409 11.57 -25.70 13.34
CA GLN A 409 12.60 -26.75 13.35
C GLN A 409 12.37 -27.85 12.30
N ARG A 410 11.14 -27.95 11.76
CA ARG A 410 10.77 -28.94 10.73
C ARG A 410 10.99 -28.43 9.31
N LEU A 411 11.23 -27.14 9.15
CA LEU A 411 11.37 -26.50 7.85
C LEU A 411 12.76 -26.78 7.28
N HIS A 412 12.82 -26.91 5.95
CA HIS A 412 14.07 -27.10 5.22
C HIS A 412 14.53 -25.78 4.60
N PRO A 413 15.86 -25.53 4.53
CA PRO A 413 16.40 -24.44 3.74
C PRO A 413 16.10 -24.65 2.25
N ILE A 414 16.05 -23.56 1.49
CA ILE A 414 15.61 -23.58 0.09
C ILE A 414 16.43 -22.62 -0.79
N ASN A 415 16.52 -22.95 -2.08
CA ASN A 415 17.05 -22.06 -3.12
C ASN A 415 15.89 -21.45 -3.93
N ILE A 416 15.71 -20.14 -3.86
CA ILE A 416 14.62 -19.42 -4.55
C ILE A 416 15.20 -18.67 -5.75
N VAL A 417 14.56 -18.81 -6.90
CA VAL A 417 14.87 -18.03 -8.10
C VAL A 417 13.65 -17.21 -8.48
N CYS A 418 13.68 -15.92 -8.18
CA CYS A 418 12.63 -14.98 -8.55
C CYS A 418 12.73 -14.60 -10.03
N GLY A 419 11.59 -14.26 -10.61
CA GLY A 419 11.49 -13.83 -12.00
C GLY A 419 10.08 -13.40 -12.35
N HIS A 420 9.83 -13.20 -13.64
CA HIS A 420 8.48 -12.98 -14.14
C HIS A 420 7.64 -14.25 -14.01
N SER A 421 6.34 -14.10 -13.67
CA SER A 421 5.36 -15.20 -13.62
C SER A 421 5.53 -16.13 -14.83
N PRO A 422 5.58 -17.47 -14.67
CA PRO A 422 5.17 -18.22 -13.48
C PRO A 422 6.29 -18.50 -12.46
N ARG A 423 7.41 -17.77 -12.49
CA ARG A 423 8.42 -17.87 -11.41
C ARG A 423 7.95 -17.18 -10.14
N ALA A 424 8.63 -17.46 -9.02
CA ALA A 424 8.39 -16.77 -7.75
C ALA A 424 8.50 -15.24 -7.95
N CYS A 425 7.54 -14.50 -7.39
CA CYS A 425 7.51 -13.06 -7.53
C CYS A 425 8.72 -12.44 -6.82
N SER A 426 9.36 -11.45 -7.45
CA SER A 426 10.45 -10.69 -6.81
C SER A 426 9.98 -9.94 -5.55
N ASP A 427 8.70 -9.61 -5.43
CA ASP A 427 8.19 -8.99 -4.20
C ASP A 427 8.15 -9.93 -2.98
N TRP A 428 8.30 -11.25 -3.19
CA TRP A 428 8.18 -12.23 -2.11
C TRP A 428 9.51 -12.54 -1.41
N HIS A 429 10.64 -12.38 -2.09
CA HIS A 429 11.91 -12.74 -1.46
C HIS A 429 12.26 -11.91 -0.21
N PRO A 430 11.96 -10.59 -0.12
CA PRO A 430 12.17 -9.86 1.13
C PRO A 430 11.23 -10.35 2.23
N LEU A 431 10.02 -10.82 1.89
CA LEU A 431 9.04 -11.33 2.86
C LEU A 431 9.45 -12.70 3.40
N ILE A 432 10.00 -13.57 2.54
CA ILE A 432 10.44 -14.93 2.89
C ILE A 432 11.77 -14.93 3.64
N ALA A 433 12.69 -14.02 3.33
CA ALA A 433 14.01 -13.98 3.94
C ALA A 433 14.01 -13.98 5.49
N PRO A 434 13.15 -13.22 6.20
CA PRO A 434 13.00 -13.33 7.65
C PRO A 434 12.75 -14.76 8.17
N LEU A 435 11.93 -15.55 7.47
CA LEU A 435 11.70 -16.96 7.80
C LEU A 435 12.99 -17.77 7.62
N LEU A 436 13.70 -17.55 6.51
CA LEU A 436 14.98 -18.22 6.23
C LEU A 436 16.06 -17.90 7.28
N CYS A 437 16.07 -16.68 7.81
CA CYS A 437 16.95 -16.28 8.91
C CYS A 437 16.67 -17.05 10.22
N LYS A 438 15.43 -17.53 10.42
CA LYS A 438 14.99 -18.20 11.68
C LYS A 438 15.02 -19.73 11.63
N ILE A 439 15.27 -20.34 10.46
CA ILE A 439 15.39 -21.82 10.31
C ILE A 439 16.86 -22.25 10.26
N ASN A 440 17.14 -23.51 10.56
CA ASN A 440 18.51 -24.04 10.48
C ASN A 440 18.91 -24.35 9.03
N GLY A 441 20.11 -23.91 8.63
CA GLY A 441 20.74 -24.29 7.36
C GLY A 441 20.98 -23.12 6.41
N GLU A 442 21.60 -23.41 5.26
CA GLU A 442 21.95 -22.43 4.24
C GLU A 442 20.87 -22.39 3.15
N SER A 443 20.22 -21.24 2.99
CA SER A 443 19.29 -20.94 1.90
C SER A 443 19.89 -19.94 0.93
N SER A 444 19.34 -19.85 -0.28
CA SER A 444 19.76 -18.83 -1.23
C SER A 444 18.62 -18.22 -2.03
N ILE A 445 18.80 -16.98 -2.45
CA ILE A 445 17.81 -16.19 -3.19
C ILE A 445 18.53 -15.54 -4.38
N LYS A 446 18.02 -15.77 -5.58
CA LYS A 446 18.45 -15.10 -6.81
C LYS A 446 17.28 -14.37 -7.46
N ASP A 447 17.36 -13.05 -7.55
CA ASP A 447 16.38 -12.22 -8.28
C ASP A 447 16.85 -11.95 -9.71
N ARG A 448 16.00 -12.27 -10.69
CA ARG A 448 16.22 -11.97 -12.11
C ARG A 448 15.45 -10.73 -12.59
N VAL A 449 14.71 -10.07 -11.70
CA VAL A 449 13.89 -8.89 -12.02
C VAL A 449 14.60 -7.60 -11.62
N PHE A 450 15.15 -7.54 -10.40
CA PHE A 450 15.86 -6.36 -9.92
C PHE A 450 17.28 -6.71 -9.48
N GLU A 451 18.24 -5.96 -10.01
CA GLU A 451 19.64 -6.00 -9.57
C GLU A 451 19.77 -5.40 -8.16
N ASP A 452 20.63 -6.00 -7.33
CA ASP A 452 21.02 -5.51 -6.00
C ASP A 452 19.84 -5.23 -5.04
N ARG A 453 18.71 -5.95 -5.18
CA ARG A 453 17.53 -5.85 -4.28
C ARG A 453 17.76 -6.53 -2.92
N TYR A 454 18.99 -6.74 -2.45
CA TYR A 454 19.25 -7.51 -1.23
C TYR A 454 19.51 -6.66 0.02
N ARG A 455 19.60 -5.33 -0.10
CA ARG A 455 19.96 -4.42 1.02
C ARG A 455 19.06 -4.52 2.25
N TYR A 456 17.82 -4.99 2.08
CA TYR A 456 16.92 -5.24 3.21
C TYR A 456 17.50 -6.26 4.21
N ILE A 457 18.40 -7.16 3.79
CA ILE A 457 18.95 -8.20 4.66
C ILE A 457 19.80 -7.61 5.79
N GLU A 458 20.45 -6.47 5.55
CA GLU A 458 21.19 -5.72 6.57
C GLU A 458 20.25 -5.22 7.66
N GLN A 459 19.09 -4.70 7.27
CA GLN A 459 18.05 -4.19 8.17
C GLN A 459 17.40 -5.33 8.97
N ILE A 460 17.22 -6.51 8.36
CA ILE A 460 16.80 -7.71 9.08
C ILE A 460 17.85 -8.11 10.14
N GLN A 461 19.15 -8.00 9.85
CA GLN A 461 20.20 -8.36 10.83
C GLN A 461 20.26 -7.41 12.03
N HIS A 462 19.90 -6.13 11.85
CA HIS A 462 19.75 -5.19 12.95
C HIS A 462 18.66 -5.65 13.92
N VAL A 463 17.51 -6.08 13.42
CA VAL A 463 16.40 -6.52 14.30
C VAL A 463 16.52 -7.97 14.79
N ASN A 464 17.22 -8.83 14.02
CA ASN A 464 17.41 -10.24 14.31
C ASN A 464 18.88 -10.65 14.06
N PRO A 465 19.77 -10.59 15.06
CA PRO A 465 21.18 -10.94 14.90
C PRO A 465 21.45 -12.46 14.96
N ARG A 466 20.49 -13.32 14.59
CA ARG A 466 20.62 -14.80 14.65
C ARG A 466 20.79 -15.46 13.28
N PHE A 467 21.51 -14.81 12.38
CA PHE A 467 21.91 -15.38 11.09
C PHE A 467 23.15 -14.65 10.53
N SER A 468 23.84 -15.30 9.59
CA SER A 468 24.83 -14.65 8.72
C SER A 468 24.37 -14.67 7.27
N TYR A 469 24.88 -13.75 6.46
CA TYR A 469 24.57 -13.68 5.04
C TYR A 469 25.78 -13.22 4.23
N ARG A 470 25.77 -13.52 2.94
CA ARG A 470 26.72 -13.01 1.95
C ARG A 470 26.01 -12.82 0.62
N THR A 471 26.46 -11.85 -0.17
CA THR A 471 26.03 -11.68 -1.55
C THR A 471 27.19 -12.06 -2.47
N ASP A 472 26.97 -13.03 -3.34
CA ASP A 472 27.96 -13.49 -4.33
C ASP A 472 27.25 -13.83 -5.65
N ASN A 473 27.82 -13.45 -6.79
CA ASN A 473 27.29 -13.74 -8.13
C ASN A 473 25.78 -13.40 -8.32
N ASP A 474 25.36 -12.23 -7.86
CA ASP A 474 23.96 -11.73 -7.84
C ASP A 474 22.99 -12.61 -7.06
N GLN A 475 23.50 -13.35 -6.07
CA GLN A 475 22.74 -14.26 -5.24
C GLN A 475 23.00 -13.97 -3.76
N LEU A 476 21.92 -13.86 -3.00
CA LEU A 476 21.96 -13.73 -1.56
C LEU A 476 21.98 -15.12 -0.93
N TRP A 477 22.96 -15.40 -0.09
CA TRP A 477 23.09 -16.61 0.70
C TRP A 477 22.81 -16.28 2.17
N ILE A 478 21.98 -17.08 2.82
CA ILE A 478 21.53 -16.87 4.20
C ILE A 478 21.80 -18.16 4.99
N GLN A 479 22.64 -18.07 6.01
CA GLN A 479 22.82 -19.13 7.00
C GLN A 479 21.97 -18.81 8.23
N GLY A 480 20.81 -19.46 8.33
CA GLY A 480 19.81 -19.18 9.36
C GLY A 480 20.08 -19.85 10.71
N ASN A 481 19.45 -19.30 11.75
CA ASN A 481 19.54 -19.72 13.16
C ASN A 481 20.98 -19.86 13.68
N GLU A 482 21.86 -18.98 13.21
CA GLU A 482 23.26 -18.91 13.60
C GLU A 482 23.48 -17.75 14.56
N LYS A 483 23.86 -18.04 15.81
CA LYS A 483 24.11 -17.00 16.81
C LYS A 483 25.31 -16.13 16.40
N GLN A 484 25.05 -14.85 16.14
CA GLN A 484 26.11 -13.85 15.96
C GLN A 484 26.50 -13.23 17.31
N SER A 485 27.64 -12.55 17.35
CA SER A 485 28.06 -11.73 18.51
C SER A 485 27.32 -10.40 18.61
N LYS A 486 26.45 -10.08 17.65
CA LYS A 486 25.70 -8.81 17.57
C LYS A 486 24.46 -8.85 18.48
N VAL A 487 24.04 -7.68 18.95
CA VAL A 487 22.77 -7.46 19.66
C VAL A 487 21.76 -6.78 18.73
N ALA A 488 20.47 -6.94 19.01
CA ALA A 488 19.44 -6.29 18.23
C ALA A 488 19.48 -4.76 18.40
N THR A 489 19.28 -4.02 17.31
CA THR A 489 19.27 -2.55 17.22
C THR A 489 18.13 -2.09 16.32
N ASP A 490 17.91 -0.78 16.25
CA ASP A 490 16.93 -0.17 15.34
C ASP A 490 17.26 -0.44 13.87
N ALA A 491 16.22 -0.40 13.03
CA ALA A 491 16.31 -0.66 11.60
C ALA A 491 15.54 0.37 10.77
N GLN A 492 15.96 0.55 9.53
CA GLN A 492 15.32 1.44 8.55
C GLN A 492 14.51 0.64 7.52
N SER A 493 13.32 1.12 7.17
CA SER A 493 12.59 0.62 6.01
C SER A 493 13.15 1.26 4.73
N LEU A 494 13.91 0.50 3.93
CA LEU A 494 14.53 1.00 2.69
C LEU A 494 13.53 1.11 1.54
N ASP A 495 12.51 0.25 1.55
CA ASP A 495 11.43 0.19 0.58
C ASP A 495 10.22 -0.54 1.17
N LEU A 496 9.12 -0.59 0.41
CA LEU A 496 7.87 -1.24 0.82
C LEU A 496 8.05 -2.69 1.33
N ARG A 497 8.82 -3.53 0.62
CA ARG A 497 8.98 -4.93 1.00
C ARG A 497 10.03 -5.09 2.09
N SER A 498 11.04 -4.22 2.14
CA SER A 498 11.94 -4.11 3.29
C SER A 498 11.19 -3.74 4.57
N ALA A 499 10.21 -2.83 4.50
CA ALA A 499 9.39 -2.44 5.65
C ALA A 499 8.63 -3.64 6.23
N ALA A 500 7.94 -4.39 5.38
CA ALA A 500 7.25 -5.61 5.78
C ALA A 500 8.22 -6.68 6.30
N ALA A 501 9.38 -6.84 5.66
CA ALA A 501 10.41 -7.80 6.09
C ALA A 501 10.92 -7.51 7.50
N ASN A 502 11.15 -6.23 7.85
CA ASN A 502 11.56 -5.83 9.20
C ASN A 502 10.51 -6.22 10.24
N ILE A 503 9.22 -6.01 9.94
CA ILE A 503 8.12 -6.41 10.83
C ILE A 503 8.07 -7.93 11.00
N ILE A 504 8.14 -8.69 9.91
CA ILE A 504 8.17 -10.16 9.95
C ILE A 504 9.38 -10.66 10.77
N ALA A 505 10.54 -10.03 10.62
CA ALA A 505 11.76 -10.40 11.33
C ALA A 505 11.70 -10.11 12.84
N LEU A 506 11.09 -9.00 13.23
CA LEU A 506 10.90 -8.59 14.63
C LEU A 506 9.96 -9.52 15.41
N VAL A 507 8.97 -10.09 14.73
CA VAL A 507 8.01 -10.97 15.38
C VAL A 507 8.72 -12.21 15.94
N GLY A 508 8.48 -12.48 17.22
CA GLY A 508 9.12 -13.56 17.97
C GLY A 508 10.49 -13.21 18.56
N GLU A 509 11.01 -12.01 18.33
CA GLU A 509 12.20 -11.51 19.03
C GLU A 509 11.81 -10.87 20.37
N ASN A 510 12.67 -11.04 21.37
CA ASN A 510 12.48 -10.45 22.70
C ASN A 510 13.39 -9.21 22.85
N SER A 511 13.13 -8.19 22.03
CA SER A 511 13.85 -6.93 22.04
C SER A 511 12.90 -5.74 21.92
N GLN A 512 13.27 -4.62 22.53
CA GLN A 512 12.66 -3.33 22.24
C GLN A 512 13.41 -2.72 21.07
N THR A 513 12.81 -2.74 19.89
CA THR A 513 13.45 -2.31 18.65
C THR A 513 12.52 -1.40 17.87
N ARG A 514 13.06 -0.32 17.31
CA ARG A 514 12.31 0.62 16.47
C ARG A 514 12.58 0.35 14.99
N VAL A 515 11.54 0.47 14.18
CA VAL A 515 11.62 0.46 12.71
C VAL A 515 11.15 1.79 12.17
N TRP A 516 12.06 2.46 11.48
CA TRP A 516 11.87 3.76 10.85
C TRP A 516 11.28 3.62 9.44
N GLY A 517 10.73 4.72 8.92
CA GLY A 517 10.23 4.78 7.54
C GLY A 517 8.88 4.09 7.32
N ILE A 518 7.93 4.24 8.24
CA ILE A 518 6.57 3.66 8.15
C ILE A 518 5.86 3.98 6.83
N GLN A 519 6.13 5.14 6.23
CA GLN A 519 5.56 5.53 4.94
C GLN A 519 5.84 4.48 3.85
N GLN A 520 6.99 3.79 3.89
CA GLN A 520 7.27 2.71 2.95
C GLN A 520 6.27 1.56 3.08
N LEU A 521 5.88 1.20 4.31
CA LEU A 521 4.89 0.15 4.56
C LEU A 521 3.50 0.55 4.04
N LEU A 522 3.10 1.80 4.29
CA LEU A 522 1.79 2.36 3.91
C LEU A 522 1.61 2.56 2.40
N ARG A 523 2.66 2.33 1.61
CA ARG A 523 2.59 2.23 0.15
C ARG A 523 2.05 0.88 -0.35
N GLY A 524 1.79 -0.08 0.54
CA GLY A 524 1.24 -1.38 0.15
C GLY A 524 0.42 -2.11 1.20
N TYR A 525 0.44 -1.69 2.46
CA TYR A 525 -0.40 -2.25 3.52
C TYR A 525 -1.30 -1.15 4.08
N GLU A 526 -2.61 -1.36 4.04
CA GLU A 526 -3.63 -0.42 4.51
C GLU A 526 -3.77 -0.49 6.02
N ASN A 527 -3.77 -1.68 6.62
CA ASN A 527 -3.89 -1.82 8.07
C ASN A 527 -2.99 -2.93 8.61
N ILE A 528 -1.75 -2.54 8.95
CA ILE A 528 -0.75 -3.48 9.47
C ILE A 528 -1.14 -4.03 10.86
N LEU A 529 -1.82 -3.25 11.69
CA LEU A 529 -2.28 -3.74 12.98
C LEU A 529 -3.28 -4.87 12.79
N ALA A 530 -4.26 -4.70 11.90
CA ALA A 530 -5.20 -5.75 11.56
C ALA A 530 -4.49 -6.98 10.95
N ASP A 531 -3.46 -6.78 10.13
CA ASP A 531 -2.66 -7.89 9.58
C ASP A 531 -1.95 -8.68 10.69
N LEU A 532 -1.33 -8.01 11.65
CA LEU A 532 -0.64 -8.61 12.79
C LEU A 532 -1.62 -9.29 13.77
N GLU A 533 -2.70 -8.62 14.13
CA GLU A 533 -3.73 -9.15 15.02
C GLU A 533 -4.45 -10.34 14.42
N SER A 534 -4.66 -10.37 13.08
CA SER A 534 -5.28 -11.51 12.37
C SER A 534 -4.52 -12.82 12.55
N VAL A 535 -3.25 -12.74 12.94
CA VAL A 535 -2.39 -13.88 13.24
C VAL A 535 -1.96 -13.91 14.72
N GLY A 536 -2.67 -13.18 15.59
CA GLY A 536 -2.52 -13.21 17.05
C GLY A 536 -1.40 -12.33 17.63
N ILE A 537 -0.94 -11.30 16.91
CA ILE A 537 0.14 -10.39 17.34
C ILE A 537 -0.44 -9.03 17.73
N ASN A 538 -0.41 -8.69 19.03
CA ASN A 538 -1.12 -7.52 19.59
C ASN A 538 -0.22 -6.58 20.44
N TYR A 539 1.08 -6.50 20.14
CA TYR A 539 2.06 -5.75 20.97
C TYR A 539 2.97 -4.82 20.14
N VAL A 540 2.50 -4.42 18.96
CA VAL A 540 3.15 -3.39 18.14
C VAL A 540 2.51 -2.04 18.42
N THR A 541 3.33 -1.04 18.71
CA THR A 541 2.90 0.34 18.93
C THR A 541 3.56 1.28 17.93
N PHE A 542 2.93 2.43 17.71
CA PHE A 542 3.51 3.51 16.94
C PHE A 542 3.96 4.61 17.90
N GLU A 543 5.21 5.06 17.78
CA GLU A 543 5.76 6.17 18.57
C GLU A 543 6.27 7.26 17.64
N LEU A 544 6.41 8.48 18.16
CA LEU A 544 7.17 9.51 17.45
C LEU A 544 8.66 9.27 17.70
N SER A 545 9.48 9.59 16.70
CA SER A 545 10.92 9.74 16.83
C SER A 545 11.25 10.71 17.94
N ASP A 546 12.32 10.45 18.67
CA ASP A 546 12.84 11.43 19.62
C ASP A 546 13.29 12.67 18.83
N SER A 547 12.88 13.88 19.24
CA SER A 547 13.31 15.13 18.61
C SER A 547 14.82 15.31 18.82
N GLU A 548 15.59 15.48 17.74
CA GLU A 548 17.02 15.84 17.83
C GLU A 548 17.25 17.19 18.53
#